data_AF-A0A6B1DEJ1-F1
#
_entry.id   AF-A0A6B1DEJ1-F1
#
_cell.length_a   1.000
_cell.length_b   1.000
_cell.length_c   1.000
_cell.angle_alpha   90.00
_cell.angle_beta   90.00
_cell.angle_gamma   90.00
#
_symmetry.space_group_name_H-M   'P 1'
#
loop_
_entity.id
_entity.type
_entity.pdbx_description
1 polymer ?
#
loop_
_entity_poly.entity_id
_entity_poly.type
_entity_poly.pdbx_seq_one_letter_code
_entity_poly.pdbx_strand_id
1 'polypeptide(L)' 'MFFQLISRRYERGPMILTSNQSFGGWGNVFGDRVIASAILDRILHHATTISIRGDSYRLKDKLKSGVVKPTTAGA' A
#
# COMPACT_ATOMS: atom_id res chain seq x y z
N MET A 1 -10.98 10.49 9.96
CA MET A 1 -10.95 9.29 10.83
C MET A 1 -9.62 8.52 10.78
N PHE A 2 -9.06 8.20 9.60
CA PHE A 2 -7.84 7.37 9.49
C PHE A 2 -6.63 7.93 10.27
N PHE A 3 -6.36 9.24 10.15
CA PHE A 3 -5.30 9.92 10.92
C PHE A 3 -5.41 9.68 12.43
N GLN A 4 -6.61 9.79 13.01
CA GLN A 4 -6.80 9.61 14.45
C GLN A 4 -6.50 8.19 14.92
N LEU A 5 -6.80 7.17 14.09
CA LEU A 5 -6.46 5.78 14.38
C LEU A 5 -4.93 5.60 14.41
N ILE A 6 -4.24 6.11 13.38
CA ILE A 6 -2.77 6.07 13.31
C ILE A 6 -2.18 6.79 14.52
N SER A 7 -2.63 8.01 14.83
CA SER A 7 -2.14 8.77 15.99
C SER A 7 -2.33 8.04 17.32
N ARG A 8 -3.46 7.34 17.51
CA ARG A 8 -3.72 6.60 18.75
C ARG A 8 -2.91 5.32 18.88
N ARG A 9 -2.49 4.72 17.76
CA ARG A 9 -1.70 3.48 17.72
C ARG A 9 -0.20 3.73 17.66
N TYR A 10 0.20 4.89 17.15
CA TYR A 10 1.58 5.35 17.12
C TYR A 10 2.20 5.21 18.51
N GLU A 11 3.33 4.50 18.58
CA GLU A 11 4.07 4.17 19.82
C GLU A 11 3.31 3.37 20.89
N ARG A 12 2.09 2.89 20.61
CA ARG A 12 1.28 2.10 21.57
C ARG A 12 1.12 0.63 21.21
N GLY A 13 1.44 0.24 19.98
CA GLY A 13 1.44 -1.17 19.58
C GLY A 13 1.62 -1.37 18.08
N PRO A 14 1.99 -2.58 17.64
CA PRO A 14 2.31 -2.86 16.25
C PRO A 14 1.08 -2.75 15.34
N MET A 15 1.30 -2.34 14.09
CA MET A 15 0.27 -2.23 13.07
C MET A 15 0.78 -2.83 11.77
N ILE A 16 -0.09 -3.58 11.09
CA ILE A 16 0.16 -4.06 9.72
C ILE A 16 -0.75 -3.27 8.78
N LEU A 17 -0.15 -2.73 7.72
CA LEU A 17 -0.83 -1.96 6.68
C LEU A 17 -0.46 -2.52 5.31
N THR A 18 -1.46 -2.64 4.44
CA THR A 18 -1.29 -3.03 3.04
C THR A 18 -1.80 -1.91 2.16
N SER A 19 -0.99 -1.45 1.21
CA SER A 19 -1.35 -0.41 0.24
C SER A 19 -0.94 -0.85 -1.15
N ASN A 20 -1.83 -0.65 -2.13
CA ASN A 20 -1.51 -0.76 -3.55
C ASN A 20 -1.00 0.56 -4.14
N GLN A 21 -1.02 1.65 -3.36
CA GLN A 21 -0.49 2.95 -3.74
C GLN A 21 0.94 3.13 -3.21
N SER A 22 1.80 3.76 -4.02
CA SER A 22 3.12 4.21 -3.58
C SER A 22 2.99 5.37 -2.59
N PHE A 23 4.03 5.63 -1.78
CA PHE A 23 4.00 6.72 -0.80
C PHE A 23 3.69 8.09 -1.44
N GLY A 24 4.21 8.36 -2.64
CA GLY A 24 3.89 9.59 -3.39
C GLY A 24 2.42 9.69 -3.84
N GLY A 25 1.75 8.55 -4.03
CA GLY A 25 0.33 8.51 -4.41
C GLY A 25 -0.64 8.81 -3.27
N TRP A 26 -0.19 8.80 -2.02
CA TRP A 26 -1.06 9.00 -0.86
C TRP A 26 -1.67 10.40 -0.78
N GLY A 27 -1.00 11.41 -1.34
CA GLY A 27 -1.59 12.76 -1.46
C GLY A 27 -2.93 12.75 -2.19
N ASN A 28 -3.07 11.93 -3.23
CA ASN A 28 -4.33 11.79 -3.98
C ASN A 28 -5.37 10.96 -3.20
N VAL A 29 -4.92 9.99 -2.41
CA VAL A 29 -5.81 9.15 -1.59
C VAL A 29 -6.50 9.96 -0.49
N PHE A 30 -5.77 10.86 0.16
CA PHE A 30 -6.31 11.69 1.24
C PHE A 30 -6.84 13.04 0.77
N GLY A 31 -6.65 13.40 -0.50
CA GLY A 31 -7.06 14.69 -1.06
C GLY A 31 -6.24 15.89 -0.57
N ASP A 32 -5.27 15.65 0.33
CA ASP A 32 -4.39 16.65 0.91
C ASP A 32 -3.00 16.05 1.13
N ARG A 33 -2.00 16.67 0.50
CA ARG A 33 -0.59 16.25 0.61
C ARG A 33 -0.02 16.47 2.01
N VAL A 34 -0.46 17.50 2.72
CA VAL A 34 0.02 17.80 4.08
C VAL A 34 -0.42 16.71 5.05
N ILE A 35 -1.71 16.34 4.98
CA ILE A 35 -2.26 15.25 5.80
C ILE A 35 -1.60 13.91 5.43
N ALA A 36 -1.44 13.62 4.14
CA ALA A 36 -0.78 12.40 3.68
C ALA A 36 0.65 12.28 4.22
N SER A 37 1.44 13.34 4.14
CA SER A 37 2.81 13.37 4.67
C SER A 37 2.83 13.17 6.18
N ALA A 38 1.94 13.83 6.94
CA ALA A 38 1.87 13.67 8.39
C ALA A 38 1.48 12.25 8.84
N ILE A 39 0.66 11.55 8.05
CA ILE A 39 0.30 10.15 8.29
C ILE A 39 1.49 9.23 7.97
N LEU A 40 2.11 9.43 6.80
CA LEU A 40 3.25 8.64 6.35
C LEU A 40 4.43 8.76 7.32
N ASP A 41 4.71 9.97 7.81
CA ASP A 41 5.75 10.22 8.81
C ASP A 41 5.60 9.32 10.04
N ARG A 42 4.39 9.29 10.63
CA ARG A 42 4.11 8.46 11.82
C ARG A 42 4.13 6.96 11.54
N ILE A 43 3.66 6.54 10.37
CA ILE A 43 3.67 5.11 10.02
C ILE A 43 5.11 4.65 9.75
N LEU A 44 5.88 5.43 9.01
CA LEU A 44 7.20 5.03 8.52
C LEU A 44 8.31 5.19 9.58
N HIS A 45 8.11 5.99 10.62
CA HIS A 45 9.12 6.20 11.66
C HIS A 45 9.61 4.90 12.31
N HIS A 46 8.72 3.90 12.49
CA HIS A 46 9.06 2.58 13.04
C HIS A 46 8.59 1.41 12.17
N ALA A 47 8.48 1.60 10.85
CA ALA A 47 8.01 0.55 9.95
C ALA A 47 9.14 -0.25 9.28
N THR A 48 8.86 -1.53 9.05
CA THR A 48 9.54 -2.32 8.03
C THR A 48 8.68 -2.33 6.77
N THR A 49 9.22 -1.81 5.65
CA THR A 49 8.49 -1.77 4.38
C THR A 49 8.79 -3.00 3.55
N ILE A 50 7.75 -3.70 3.10
CA ILE A 50 7.85 -4.85 2.20
C ILE A 50 7.21 -4.46 0.87
N SER A 51 8.03 -4.32 -0.18
CA SER A 51 7.54 -4.07 -1.54
C SER A 51 7.21 -5.41 -2.21
N ILE A 52 5.92 -5.64 -2.47
CA ILE A 52 5.45 -6.84 -3.16
C ILE A 52 5.33 -6.52 -4.66
N ARG A 53 6.02 -7.31 -5.48
CA ARG A 53 5.97 -7.22 -6.95
C ARG A 53 5.59 -8.58 -7.53
N GLY A 54 4.99 -8.56 -8.72
CA GLY A 54 4.60 -9.76 -9.44
C GLY A 54 3.13 -9.73 -9.85
N ASP A 55 2.74 -10.77 -10.59
CA ASP A 55 1.39 -10.88 -11.13
C ASP A 55 0.35 -11.10 -10.03
N SER A 56 -0.87 -10.61 -10.32
CA SER A 56 -2.01 -10.82 -9.43
C SER A 56 -2.28 -12.31 -9.24
N TYR A 57 -2.20 -12.77 -7.99
CA TYR A 57 -2.52 -14.16 -7.64
C TYR A 57 -3.93 -14.57 -8.11
N ARG A 58 -4.89 -13.63 -8.11
CA ARG A 58 -6.28 -13.86 -8.55
C ARG A 58 -6.38 -14.23 -10.04
N LEU A 59 -5.36 -13.88 -10.83
CA LEU A 59 -5.31 -14.21 -12.25
C LEU A 59 -4.71 -15.60 -12.52
N LYS A 60 -4.15 -16.29 -11.52
CA LYS A 60 -3.51 -17.60 -11.71
C LYS A 60 -4.42 -18.62 -12.39
N ASP A 61 -5.67 -18.73 -11.97
CA ASP A 61 -6.62 -19.69 -12.58
C ASP A 61 -7.08 -19.25 -13.97
N LYS A 62 -7.19 -17.93 -14.20
CA LYS A 62 -7.54 -17.36 -15.52
C LYS A 62 -6.40 -17.46 -16.54
N LEU A 63 -5.16 -17.42 -16.07
CA LEU A 63 -3.95 -17.68 -16.85
C LEU A 63 -3.88 -19.18 -17.20
N LYS A 64 -4.15 -20.07 -16.24
CA LYS A 64 -4.24 -21.53 -16.49
C LYS A 64 -5.34 -21.90 -17.47
N SER A 65 -6.47 -21.19 -17.44
CA SER A 65 -7.59 -21.42 -18.38
C SER A 65 -7.40 -20.76 -19.75
N GLY A 66 -6.27 -20.07 -20.01
CA GLY A 66 -5.98 -19.40 -21.28
C GLY A 66 -6.81 -18.15 -21.58
N VAL A 67 -7.60 -17.67 -20.61
CA VAL A 67 -8.54 -16.54 -20.80
C VAL A 67 -7.84 -15.19 -20.67
N VAL A 68 -6.70 -15.13 -19.99
CA VAL A 68 -5.91 -13.92 -19.79
C VAL A 68 -4.48 -14.19 -20.24
N LYS A 69 -3.94 -13.38 -21.15
CA LYS A 69 -2.52 -13.43 -21.51
C LYS A 69 -1.68 -12.88 -20.36
N PRO A 70 -0.49 -13.44 -20.07
CA PRO A 70 0.43 -12.86 -19.10
C PRO A 70 0.68 -11.40 -19.48
N THR A 71 0.40 -10.47 -18.58
CA THR A 71 0.89 -9.11 -18.74
C THR A 71 2.39 -9.18 -18.55
N THR A 72 3.15 -9.09 -19.63
CA THR A 72 4.59 -8.79 -19.57
C THR A 72 4.75 -7.44 -18.90
N ALA A 73 4.88 -7.43 -17.58
CA ALA A 73 5.36 -6.27 -16.84
C ALA A 73 6.80 -6.05 -17.30
N GLY A 74 7.04 -4.89 -17.92
CA GLY A 74 8.17 -4.62 -18.81
C GLY A 74 9.56 -4.70 -18.18
N ALA A 75 10.51 -4.76 -19.11
CA ALA A 75 11.94 -4.46 -18.94
C ALA A 75 12.18 -3.11 -18.24
#